data_AF-A0A958J376-F1
#
_entry.id   AF-A0A958J376-F1
#
_cell.length_a   1.000
_cell.length_b   1.000
_cell.length_c   1.000
_cell.angle_alpha   90.00
_cell.angle_beta   90.00
_cell.angle_gamma   90.00
#
_symmetry.space_group_name_H-M   'P 1'
#
loop_
_entity.id
_entity.type
_entity.pdbx_description
1 polymer ?
#
loop_
_entity_poly.entity_id
_entity_poly.type
_entity_poly.pdbx_seq_one_letter_code
_entity_poly.pdbx_strand_id
1 'polypeptide(L)'
;MYYHPRSFFLAAVLAVFGCTQQNQQETNHHDQVRSSSNPSITIAFLGDSLTEGFGIQNELSYPSRIEALFQEQKKQSIRVINAGISGSTTALLLE
;
A
#
# COMPACT_ATOMS: atom_id res chain seq x y z
N MET A 1 -52.29 -40.34 8.05
CA MET A 1 -51.84 -38.96 7.76
C MET A 1 -50.62 -39.05 6.87
N TYR A 2 -50.82 -38.85 5.56
CA TYR A 2 -49.78 -38.91 4.53
C TYR A 2 -48.96 -37.61 4.57
N TYR A 3 -47.73 -37.65 5.08
CA TYR A 3 -46.75 -36.58 4.90
C TYR A 3 -45.81 -36.96 3.75
N HIS A 4 -45.86 -36.18 2.67
CA HIS A 4 -45.16 -36.42 1.40
C HIS A 4 -43.65 -36.11 1.53
N PRO A 5 -42.74 -36.86 0.85
CA PRO A 5 -41.29 -36.71 0.98
C PRO A 5 -40.72 -35.46 0.30
N ARG A 6 -41.57 -34.66 -0.37
CA ARG A 6 -41.20 -33.37 -0.96
C ARG A 6 -41.13 -32.23 0.07
N SER A 7 -41.91 -32.29 1.15
CA SER A 7 -41.85 -31.28 2.23
C SER A 7 -40.62 -31.41 3.12
N PHE A 8 -40.05 -32.61 3.23
CA PHE A 8 -38.80 -32.82 3.97
C PHE A 8 -37.59 -32.25 3.22
N PHE A 9 -37.57 -32.41 1.89
CA PHE A 9 -36.52 -31.85 1.04
C PHE A 9 -36.57 -30.32 0.95
N LEU A 10 -37.76 -29.70 1.06
CA LEU A 10 -37.89 -28.25 1.04
C LEU A 10 -37.40 -27.59 2.34
N ALA A 11 -37.55 -28.26 3.49
CA ALA A 11 -37.05 -27.78 4.79
C ALA A 11 -35.52 -27.85 4.91
N ALA A 12 -34.88 -28.84 4.27
CA ALA A 12 -33.43 -29.00 4.31
C ALA A 12 -32.67 -27.93 3.50
N VAL A 13 -33.25 -27.40 2.42
CA VAL A 13 -32.61 -26.37 1.58
C VAL A 13 -32.64 -24.99 2.24
N LEU A 14 -33.66 -24.68 3.04
CA LEU A 14 -33.76 -23.42 3.79
C LEU A 14 -32.79 -23.34 4.98
N ALA A 15 -32.36 -24.48 5.54
CA ALA A 15 -31.43 -24.52 6.67
C ALA A 15 -29.97 -24.21 6.26
N VAL A 16 -29.59 -24.46 4.99
CA VAL A 16 -28.20 -24.24 4.50
C VAL A 16 -27.92 -22.75 4.21
N PHE A 17 -28.94 -21.95 3.87
CA PHE A 17 -28.80 -20.49 3.72
C PHE A 17 -28.87 -19.72 5.06
N GLY A 18 -29.22 -20.39 6.16
CA GLY A 18 -29.50 -19.75 7.45
C GLY A 18 -28.28 -19.44 8.33
N CYS A 19 -27.09 -19.95 8.01
CA CYS A 19 -25.87 -19.59 8.72
C CYS A 19 -25.10 -18.50 7.97
N THR A 20 -25.70 -17.31 7.85
CA THR A 20 -24.91 -16.07 7.84
C THR A 20 -25.21 -15.33 9.13
N GLN A 21 -24.25 -15.39 10.05
CA GLN A 21 -24.32 -14.84 11.39
C GLN A 21 -23.38 -13.63 11.44
N GLN A 22 -23.90 -12.44 11.75
CA GLN A 22 -23.30 -11.40 12.61
C GLN A 22 -24.31 -10.25 12.70
N ASN A 23 -25.19 -10.17 13.70
CA ASN A 23 -24.96 -9.74 15.10
C ASN A 23 -24.13 -8.44 15.23
N GLN A 24 -24.78 -7.45 15.85
CA GLN A 24 -24.27 -6.13 16.19
C GLN A 24 -22.99 -6.21 17.04
N GLN A 25 -21.98 -5.43 16.67
CA GLN A 25 -20.88 -5.05 17.56
C GLN A 25 -20.61 -3.55 17.40
N GLU A 26 -21.35 -2.72 18.13
CA GLU A 26 -20.81 -1.48 18.67
C GLU A 26 -20.19 -1.80 20.04
N THR A 27 -18.94 -2.28 20.05
CA THR A 27 -18.08 -2.26 21.23
C THR A 27 -16.62 -2.29 20.79
N ASN A 28 -15.92 -1.20 21.11
CA ASN A 28 -14.48 -1.02 21.29
C ASN A 28 -13.49 -2.10 20.80
N HIS A 29 -12.43 -1.57 20.18
CA HIS A 29 -11.06 -2.10 20.03
C HIS A 29 -10.68 -2.96 18.80
N HIS A 30 -9.78 -2.34 18.01
CA HIS A 30 -8.71 -2.93 17.20
C HIS A 30 -9.10 -3.62 15.88
N ASP A 31 -9.07 -2.84 14.80
CA ASP A 31 -8.14 -3.04 13.67
C ASP A 31 -8.69 -2.34 12.43
N GLN A 32 -8.30 -1.08 12.22
CA GLN A 32 -7.92 -0.54 10.90
C GLN A 32 -7.04 0.70 11.12
N VAL A 33 -6.05 0.60 12.00
CA VAL A 33 -4.83 1.40 11.82
C VAL A 33 -4.02 0.59 10.81
N ARG A 34 -4.23 0.84 9.50
CA ARG A 34 -3.12 0.66 8.58
C ARG A 34 -2.02 1.51 9.18
N SER A 35 -1.01 0.85 9.74
CA SER A 35 0.17 1.48 10.33
C SER A 35 0.55 2.65 9.43
N SER A 36 0.15 3.86 9.83
CA SER A 36 0.62 5.09 9.24
C SER A 36 2.01 5.29 9.84
N SER A 37 2.90 4.34 9.56
CA SER A 37 4.32 4.54 9.77
C SER A 37 4.71 5.59 8.75
N ASN A 38 4.52 6.85 9.13
CA ASN A 38 5.19 7.94 8.45
C ASN A 38 6.67 7.52 8.32
N PRO A 39 7.25 7.66 7.12
CA PRO A 39 8.62 7.25 6.89
C PRO A 39 9.48 7.90 7.97
N SER A 40 10.22 7.10 8.72
CA SER A 40 11.01 7.61 9.84
C SER A 40 12.09 8.57 9.34
N ILE A 41 12.45 8.47 8.06
CA ILE A 41 13.46 9.28 7.40
C ILE A 41 12.96 9.67 6.01
N THR A 42 13.06 10.97 5.69
CA THR A 42 12.89 11.49 4.33
C THR A 42 14.23 11.96 3.80
N ILE A 43 14.57 11.56 2.57
CA ILE A 43 15.84 11.91 1.92
C ILE A 43 15.53 12.65 0.63
N ALA A 44 16.08 13.85 0.47
CA ALA A 44 16.03 14.59 -0.78
C ALA A 44 17.34 14.38 -1.56
N PHE A 45 17.22 14.06 -2.86
CA PHE A 45 18.34 13.95 -3.78
C PHE A 45 18.36 15.18 -4.67
N LEU A 46 19.34 16.06 -4.46
CA LEU A 46 19.56 17.24 -5.29
C LEU A 46 20.62 16.94 -6.34
N GLY A 47 20.41 17.40 -7.57
CA GLY A 47 21.38 17.23 -8.64
C GLY A 47 20.85 17.67 -10.00
N ASP A 48 21.50 17.18 -11.05
CA ASP A 48 21.17 17.49 -12.42
C ASP A 48 20.35 16.37 -13.09
N SER A 49 20.47 16.25 -14.41
CA SER A 49 19.86 15.20 -15.24
C SER A 49 20.13 13.76 -14.77
N LEU A 50 21.28 13.48 -14.16
CA LEU A 50 21.62 12.14 -13.67
C LEU A 50 20.77 11.77 -12.44
N THR A 51 20.54 12.74 -11.56
CA THR A 51 19.67 12.57 -10.40
C THR A 51 18.19 12.54 -10.82
N GLU A 52 17.81 13.41 -11.77
CA GLU A 52 16.46 13.42 -12.33
C GLU A 52 16.07 12.06 -12.93
N GLY A 53 17.03 11.41 -13.62
CA GLY A 53 16.75 10.21 -14.42
C GLY A 53 16.34 10.58 -15.85
N PHE A 54 17.04 11.53 -16.47
CA PHE A 54 16.75 11.97 -17.83
C PHE A 54 16.82 10.80 -18.84
N GLY A 55 15.74 10.63 -19.60
CA GLY A 55 15.65 9.59 -20.64
C GLY A 55 15.25 8.20 -20.13
N ILE A 56 14.89 8.05 -18.86
CA ILE A 56 14.41 6.79 -18.27
C ILE A 56 13.10 6.96 -17.50
N GLN A 57 12.48 5.84 -17.14
CA GLN A 57 11.29 5.86 -16.27
C GLN A 57 11.69 6.28 -14.85
N ASN A 58 10.81 7.02 -14.17
CA ASN A 58 11.08 7.56 -12.84
C ASN A 58 11.43 6.47 -11.82
N GLU A 59 10.78 5.31 -11.89
CA GLU A 59 11.02 4.16 -11.02
C GLU A 59 12.42 3.56 -11.19
N LEU A 60 13.05 3.83 -12.33
CA LEU A 60 14.41 3.42 -12.65
C LEU A 60 15.45 4.50 -12.33
N SER A 61 15.01 5.71 -11.93
CA SER A 61 15.92 6.78 -11.52
C SER A 61 16.80 6.35 -10.35
N TYR A 62 18.00 6.91 -10.26
CA TYR A 62 18.93 6.59 -9.18
C TYR A 62 18.29 6.78 -7.78
N PRO A 63 17.60 7.89 -7.48
CA PRO A 63 16.90 8.05 -6.20
C PRO A 63 15.85 6.95 -5.93
N SER A 64 15.03 6.60 -6.92
CA SER A 64 13.99 5.56 -6.78
C SER A 64 14.60 4.17 -6.54
N ARG A 65 15.71 3.85 -7.21
CA ARG A 65 16.44 2.59 -6.98
C ARG A 65 17.02 2.52 -5.57
N ILE A 66 17.51 3.65 -5.04
CA ILE A 66 17.98 3.72 -3.66
C ILE A 66 16.83 3.49 -2.68
N GLU A 67 15.65 4.08 -2.90
CA GLU A 67 14.47 3.84 -2.06
C GLU A 67 14.13 2.34 -1.98
N ALA A 68 14.02 1.68 -3.13
CA ALA A 68 13.75 0.25 -3.21
C ALA A 68 14.84 -0.57 -2.49
N LEU A 69 16.12 -0.25 -2.70
CA LEU A 69 17.23 -0.93 -2.03
C LEU A 69 17.20 -0.80 -0.51
N PHE A 70 16.84 0.37 0.03
CA PHE A 70 16.70 0.54 1.48
C PHE A 70 15.53 -0.26 2.06
N GLN A 71 14.41 -0.28 1.34
CA GLN A 71 13.25 -1.07 1.74
C GLN A 71 13.56 -2.58 1.71
N GLU A 72 14.25 -3.06 0.67
CA GLU A 72 14.60 -4.46 0.49
C GLU A 72 15.71 -4.93 1.46
N GLN A 73 16.81 -4.17 1.55
CA GLN A 73 18.02 -4.63 2.27
C GLN A 73 18.05 -4.24 3.73
N LYS A 74 17.52 -3.06 4.07
CA LYS A 74 17.54 -2.53 5.44
C LYS A 74 16.19 -2.65 6.14
N LYS A 75 15.13 -3.05 5.43
CA LYS A 75 13.75 -3.09 5.94
C LYS A 75 13.34 -1.77 6.60
N GLN A 76 13.87 -0.66 6.09
CA GLN A 76 13.63 0.67 6.62
C GLN A 76 12.64 1.40 5.73
N SER A 77 11.57 1.90 6.34
CA SER A 77 10.59 2.75 5.65
C SER A 77 11.16 4.16 5.49
N ILE A 78 11.82 4.41 4.35
CA ILE A 78 12.26 5.75 3.96
C ILE A 78 11.34 6.31 2.88
N ARG A 79 11.29 7.64 2.79
CA ARG A 79 10.70 8.35 1.65
C ARG A 79 11.78 9.10 0.90
N VAL A 80 11.83 8.91 -0.40
CA VAL A 80 12.75 9.61 -1.29
C VAL A 80 12.03 10.73 -2.04
N ILE A 81 12.65 11.91 -2.07
CA ILE A 81 12.24 13.03 -2.90
C ILE A 81 13.33 13.19 -3.96
N ASN A 82 12.99 12.95 -5.23
CA ASN A 82 13.86 13.29 -6.34
C ASN A 82 13.71 14.79 -6.63
N ALA A 83 14.78 15.56 -6.40
CA ALA A 83 14.86 16.99 -6.68
C ALA A 83 15.99 17.28 -7.70
N GLY A 84 16.25 16.33 -8.61
CA GLY A 84 17.12 16.55 -9.75
C GLY A 84 16.46 17.46 -10.80
N ILE A 85 17.24 18.38 -11.37
CA ILE A 85 16.79 19.30 -12.43
C ILE A 85 17.77 19.21 -13.60
N SER A 86 17.31 18.71 -14.75
CA SER A 86 18.13 18.59 -15.96
C SER A 86 18.72 19.92 -16.38
N GLY A 87 20.02 19.90 -16.69
CA GLY A 87 20.77 21.11 -17.05
C GLY A 87 21.10 22.03 -15.87
N SER A 88 20.73 21.67 -14.64
CA SER A 88 21.14 22.42 -13.46
C SER A 88 22.65 22.38 -13.27
N THR A 89 23.20 23.50 -12.78
CA THR A 89 24.58 23.61 -12.33
C THR A 89 24.57 23.92 -10.84
N THR A 90 25.72 23.79 -10.16
CA THR A 90 25.82 24.02 -8.71
C THR A 90 25.34 25.42 -8.29
N ALA A 91 25.50 26.43 -9.15
CA ALA A 91 25.01 27.78 -8.89
C ALA A 91 23.47 27.85 -8.84
N LEU A 92 22.78 27.16 -9.75
CA LEU A 92 21.30 27.13 -9.82
C LEU A 92 20.65 26.40 -8.64
N LEU A 93 21.39 25.52 -7.94
CA LEU A 93 20.88 24.80 -6.77
C LEU A 93 21.01 25.59 -5.46
N LEU A 94 21.80 26.68 -5.45
CA LEU A 94 22.14 27.43 -4.23
C LEU A 94 21.46 28.81 -4.13
N GLU A 95 20.75 29.24 -5.17
CA GLU A 95 19.91 30.46 -5.17
C GLU A 95 18.45 30.13 -4.86
#